data_AF-A0A1G7NJW1-F1
#
_entry.id   AF-A0A1G7NJW1-F1
#
_cell.length_a   1.000
_cell.length_b   1.000
_cell.length_c   1.000
_cell.angle_alpha   90.00
_cell.angle_beta   90.00
_cell.angle_gamma   90.00
#
_symmetry.space_group_name_H-M   'P 1'
#
loop_
_entity.id
_entity.type
_entity.pdbx_description
1 polymer ?
#
loop_
_entity_poly.entity_id
_entity_poly.type
_entity_poly.pdbx_seq_one_letter_code
_entity_poly.pdbx_strand_id
1 'polypeptide(L)' 'MVKAVGEIDLSNTSAFSAALAETSGPLVVDLTEVLYIDSAGMSVLFTYADRAEIVASPLLAPIIEVSGLTSMAKVHGMDA' A
#
# COMPACT_ATOMS: atom_id res chain seq x y z
N MET A 1 -12.12 -1.65 -3.09
CA MET A 1 -11.09 -2.08 -2.11
C MET A 1 -10.22 -3.10 -2.80
N VAL A 2 -8.91 -3.01 -2.63
CA VAL A 2 -7.93 -3.96 -3.15
C VAL A 2 -7.19 -4.55 -1.97
N LYS A 3 -7.14 -5.88 -1.89
CA LYS A 3 -6.38 -6.61 -0.87
C LYS A 3 -5.17 -7.26 -1.51
N ALA A 4 -3.99 -7.00 -0.97
CA ALA A 4 -2.76 -7.66 -1.33
C ALA A 4 -2.38 -8.67 -0.23
N VAL A 5 -1.76 -9.77 -0.63
CA VAL A 5 -1.36 -10.87 0.25
C VAL A 5 0.02 -11.35 -0.19
N GLY A 6 0.91 -11.62 0.76
CA GLY A 6 2.26 -12.09 0.48
C GLY A 6 3.24 -10.93 0.27
N GLU A 7 3.93 -10.89 -0.86
CA GLU A 7 5.00 -9.92 -1.12
C GLU A 7 4.67 -9.06 -2.34
N ILE A 8 5.05 -7.78 -2.30
CA ILE A 8 4.96 -6.86 -3.42
C ILE A 8 6.37 -6.46 -3.82
N ASP A 9 6.81 -6.90 -5.00
CA ASP A 9 8.13 -6.62 -5.53
C ASP A 9 8.11 -6.34 -7.04
N LEU A 10 9.27 -6.10 -7.63
CA LEU A 10 9.42 -5.88 -9.08
C LEU A 10 8.75 -6.93 -9.98
N SER A 11 8.58 -8.17 -9.52
CA SER A 11 7.95 -9.24 -10.31
C SER A 11 6.44 -9.07 -10.47
N ASN A 12 5.78 -8.39 -9.52
CA ASN A 12 4.31 -8.28 -9.47
C ASN A 12 3.78 -6.85 -9.33
N THR A 13 4.65 -5.84 -9.21
CA THR A 13 4.28 -4.43 -9.05
C THR A 13 3.35 -3.92 -10.16
N SER A 14 3.49 -4.41 -11.39
CA SER A 14 2.62 -4.04 -12.51
C SER A 14 1.17 -4.50 -12.30
N ALA A 15 0.99 -5.74 -11.80
CA ALA A 15 -0.33 -6.27 -11.47
C ALA A 15 -0.95 -5.52 -10.29
N PHE A 16 -0.14 -5.19 -9.28
CA PHE A 16 -0.58 -4.37 -8.15
C PHE A 16 -1.10 -2.99 -8.61
N SER A 17 -0.33 -2.29 -9.45
CA SER A 17 -0.74 -0.98 -10.00
C SER A 17 -2.02 -1.06 -10.83
N ALA A 18 -2.16 -2.09 -11.67
CA ALA A 18 -3.36 -2.31 -12.47
C ALA A 18 -4.61 -2.49 -11.60
N ALA A 19 -4.52 -3.31 -10.54
CA ALA A 19 -5.63 -3.53 -9.61
C ALA A 19 -6.10 -2.23 -8.93
N LEU A 20 -5.16 -1.34 -8.57
CA LEU A 20 -5.51 -0.02 -8.01
C LEU A 20 -6.16 0.90 -9.04
N ALA A 21 -5.70 0.86 -10.30
CA ALA A 21 -6.24 1.66 -11.39
C ALA A 21 -7.68 1.29 -11.76
N GLU A 22 -8.01 0.00 -11.72
CA GLU A 22 -9.36 -0.52 -12.03
C GLU A 22 -10.41 -0.10 -10.98
N THR A 23 -9.97 0.30 -9.78
CA THR A 23 -10.88 0.77 -8.73
C THR A 23 -11.24 2.24 -8.94
N SER A 24 -12.47 2.52 -9.37
CA SER A 24 -13.02 3.87 -9.42
C SER A 24 -13.57 4.34 -8.06
N GLY A 25 -13.53 5.65 -7.80
CA GLY A 25 -14.03 6.22 -6.54
C GLY A 25 -13.10 6.01 -5.33
N PRO A 26 -13.63 5.94 -4.10
CA PRO A 26 -12.83 5.74 -2.89
C PRO A 26 -12.00 4.45 -2.96
N LEU A 27 -10.68 4.57 -2.71
CA LEU A 27 -9.75 3.45 -2.76
C LEU A 27 -9.31 3.08 -1.34
N VAL A 28 -9.59 1.83 -0.93
CA VAL A 28 -9.00 1.23 0.27
C VAL A 28 -8.04 0.15 -0.17
N VAL A 29 -6.79 0.24 0.29
CA VAL A 29 -5.72 -0.74 0.04
C VAL A 29 -5.44 -1.48 1.34
N ASP A 30 -5.75 -2.77 1.34
CA ASP A 30 -5.51 -3.66 2.48
C ASP A 30 -4.20 -4.42 2.28
N LEU A 31 -3.23 -4.08 3.12
CA LEU A 31 -1.88 -4.64 3.19
C LEU A 31 -1.67 -5.46 4.48
N THR A 32 -2.75 -5.82 5.19
CA THR A 32 -2.65 -6.50 6.49
C THR A 32 -1.98 -7.88 6.40
N GLU A 33 -2.07 -8.55 5.25
CA GLU A 33 -1.42 -9.83 4.96
C GLU A 33 -0.20 -9.69 4.03
N VAL A 34 0.28 -8.47 3.82
CA VAL A 34 1.54 -8.21 3.09
C VAL A 34 2.71 -8.29 4.07
N LEU A 35 3.67 -9.13 3.73
CA LEU A 35 4.87 -9.41 4.51
C LEU A 35 6.07 -8.56 4.09
N TYR A 36 6.05 -8.08 2.84
CA TYR A 36 7.13 -7.30 2.27
C TYR A 36 6.62 -6.41 1.12
N ILE A 37 7.17 -5.20 1.02
CA ILE A 37 6.96 -4.29 -0.09
C ILE A 37 8.30 -3.61 -0.42
N ASP A 38 8.71 -3.67 -1.69
CA ASP A 38 9.92 -2.99 -2.16
C ASP A 38 9.66 -1.53 -2.58
N SER A 39 10.68 -0.86 -3.10
CA SER A 39 10.57 0.52 -3.57
C SER A 39 9.62 0.70 -4.76
N ALA A 40 9.45 -0.32 -5.60
CA ALA A 40 8.54 -0.27 -6.74
C ALA A 40 7.09 -0.36 -6.27
N GLY A 41 6.78 -1.27 -5.33
CA GLY A 41 5.48 -1.33 -4.67
C GLY A 41 5.14 -0.04 -3.92
N MET A 42 6.09 0.51 -3.17
CA MET A 42 5.90 1.80 -2.49
C MET A 42 5.61 2.94 -3.48
N SER A 43 6.31 2.98 -4.62
CA SER A 43 6.08 4.01 -5.66
C SER A 43 4.66 3.95 -6.23
N VAL A 44 4.09 2.75 -6.36
CA VAL A 44 2.68 2.57 -6.72
C VAL A 44 1.77 3.17 -5.64
N LEU A 45 2.02 2.93 -4.35
CA LEU A 45 1.23 3.53 -3.27
C LEU A 45 1.28 5.06 -3.30
N PHE A 46 2.46 5.65 -3.52
CA PHE A 46 2.60 7.11 -3.65
C PHE A 46 1.77 7.69 -4.80
N THR A 47 1.66 6.96 -5.91
CA THR A 47 0.86 7.40 -7.07
C THR A 47 -0.62 7.56 -6.73
N TYR A 48 -1.14 6.79 -5.76
CA TYR A 48 -2.54 6.82 -5.37
C TYR A 48 -2.79 7.43 -3.98
N ALA A 49 -1.76 7.95 -3.31
CA ALA A 49 -1.79 8.35 -1.91
C ALA A 49 -2.92 9.37 -1.60
N ASP A 50 -3.11 10.36 -2.46
CA ASP A 50 -4.11 11.43 -2.27
C ASP A 50 -5.57 10.93 -2.19
N ARG A 51 -5.85 9.74 -2.76
CA ARG A 51 -7.21 9.15 -2.78
C ARG A 51 -7.32 7.83 -2.02
N ALA A 52 -6.21 7.29 -1.54
CA ALA A 52 -6.15 5.97 -0.94
C ALA A 52 -6.19 6.06 0.58
N GLU A 53 -7.01 5.22 1.20
CA GLU A 53 -6.84 4.82 2.60
C GLU A 53 -6.10 3.49 2.64
N ILE A 54 -5.07 3.41 3.47
CA ILE A 54 -4.20 2.25 3.58
C ILE A 54 -4.45 1.58 4.93
N VAL A 55 -4.72 0.27 4.91
CA VAL A 55 -4.76 -0.55 6.12
C VAL A 55 -3.51 -1.42 6.10
N ALA A 56 -2.57 -1.16 6.99
CA ALA A 56 -1.30 -1.86 7.06
C ALA A 56 -1.21 -2.68 8.34
N SER A 57 -0.37 -3.71 8.32
CA SER A 57 0.02 -4.42 9.53
C SER A 57 1.18 -3.67 10.23
N PRO A 58 1.40 -3.89 11.55
CA PRO A 58 2.54 -3.32 12.27
C PRO A 58 3.90 -3.72 11.67
N LEU A 59 3.96 -4.85 10.95
CA LEU A 59 5.16 -5.28 10.24
C LEU A 59 5.62 -4.26 9.19
N LEU A 60 4.68 -3.60 8.50
CA LEU A 60 4.98 -2.61 7.47
C LEU A 60 5.12 -1.19 8.03
N ALA A 61 4.82 -0.97 9.30
CA ALA A 61 4.84 0.36 9.92
C ALA A 61 6.20 1.08 9.71
N PRO A 62 7.37 0.46 9.95
CA PRO A 62 8.65 1.15 9.80
C PRO A 62 8.91 1.68 8.38
N ILE A 63 8.59 0.88 7.35
CA ILE A 63 8.82 1.29 5.96
C ILE A 63 7.81 2.37 5.51
N ILE A 64 6.56 2.26 5.97
CA ILE A 64 5.53 3.26 5.70
C ILE A 64 5.90 4.61 6.34
N GLU A 65 6.36 4.60 7.58
CA GLU A 65 6.79 5.82 8.29
C GLU A 65 8.02 6.46 7.65
N VAL A 66 9.10 5.69 7.46
CA VAL A 66 10.36 6.20 6.91
C VAL A 66 10.20 6.70 5.48
N SER A 67 9.30 6.11 4.70
CA SER A 67 9.01 6.58 3.34
C SER A 67 8.29 7.94 3.29
N GLY A 68 7.66 8.36 4.40
CA GLY A 68 6.82 9.57 4.46
C GLY A 68 5.40 9.37 3.93
N LEU A 69 4.98 8.14 3.62
CA LEU A 69 3.65 7.84 3.07
C LEU A 69 2.51 8.30 4.00
N THR A 70 2.71 8.29 5.32
CA THR A 70 1.75 8.79 6.32
C THR A 70 1.47 10.30 6.20
N SER A 71 2.31 11.05 5.49
CA SER A 71 2.10 12.48 5.21
C SER A 71 1.22 12.72 3.97
N MET A 72 0.98 11.69 3.16
CA MET A 72 0.24 11.79 1.89
C MET A 72 -1.05 10.98 1.87
N ALA A 73 -1.07 9.84 2.57
CA ALA A 73 -2.23 8.95 2.64
C ALA A 73 -2.66 8.74 4.09
N LYS A 74 -3.94 8.45 4.28
CA LYS A 74 -4.44 8.03 5.60
C LYS A 74 -4.09 6.57 5.81
N VAL A 75 -3.33 6.26 6.87
CA VAL A 75 -2.89 4.91 7.19
C VAL A 75 -3.48 4.45 8.53
N HIS A 76 -3.92 3.20 8.58
CA HIS A 76 -4.54 2.56 9.74
C HIS A 76 -3.83 1.23 10.06
N GLY A 77 -3.99 0.73 11.30
CA GLY A 77 -3.58 -0.63 11.68
C GLY A 77 -2.09 -0.82 11.98
N MET A 78 -1.31 0.25 12.00
CA MET A 78 0.13 0.22 12.28
C MET A 78 0.48 -0.04 13.77
N ASP A 79 -0.51 -0.05 14.66
CA ASP A 79 -0.34 -0.32 16.09
C ASP A 79 -0.53 -1.82 16.39
N ALA A 80 0.19 -2.33 17.40
CA ALA A 80 0.16 -3.75 17.82
C ALA A 80 -0.99 -4.09 18.79
#